data_AF-A0A351VHR1-F1
#
_entry.id   AF-A0A351VHR1-F1
#
_cell.length_a   1.000
_cell.length_b   1.000
_cell.length_c   1.000
_cell.angle_alpha   90.00
_cell.angle_beta   90.00
_cell.angle_gamma   90.00
#
_symmetry.space_group_name_H-M   'P 1'
#
loop_
_entity.id
_entity.type
_entity.pdbx_description
1 polymer ?
#
loop_
_entity_poly.entity_id
_entity_poly.type
_entity_poly.pdbx_seq_one_letter_code
_entity_poly.pdbx_strand_id
1 'polypeptide(L)'
;MANLGCGCPGSMARVIEREETVATSVKAASELRQWPVQLHLVPPTAPYFQDADILICADCVAYAMGSTHQDLLKGKALAIACPKLDDTTAYVDKMAHIFSANNIKSVTVAIMEVPCCRGLDIMVREALEKSGKQIPLDAIIVGINGERRN
;
A
#
# COMPACT_ATOMS: atom_id res chain seq x y z
N MET A 1 4.45 40.40 -2.11
CA MET A 1 4.63 39.03 -1.57
C MET A 1 3.62 38.14 -2.26
N ALA A 2 4.05 37.39 -3.27
CA ALA A 2 3.15 36.52 -4.02
C ALA A 2 2.84 35.30 -3.15
N ASN A 3 1.58 35.14 -2.75
CA ASN A 3 1.08 33.87 -2.22
C ASN A 3 1.22 32.82 -3.33
N LEU A 4 2.24 31.97 -3.22
CA LEU A 4 2.37 30.76 -4.02
C LEU A 4 1.15 29.89 -3.72
N GLY A 5 0.23 29.85 -4.68
CA GLY A 5 -1.00 29.08 -4.58
C GLY A 5 -0.74 27.63 -4.21
N CYS A 6 -1.45 27.17 -3.18
CA CYS A 6 -1.73 25.79 -2.79
C CYS A 6 -1.27 24.72 -3.80
N GLY A 7 -0.03 24.22 -3.64
CA GLY A 7 0.42 23.01 -4.31
C GLY A 7 -0.17 21.78 -3.64
N CYS A 8 -0.70 20.83 -4.42
CA CYS A 8 -1.13 19.54 -3.87
C CYS A 8 0.07 18.85 -3.20
N PRO A 9 -0.03 18.43 -1.91
CA PRO A 9 1.08 17.79 -1.20
C PRO A 9 1.65 16.56 -1.93
N GLY A 10 0.85 15.90 -2.77
CA GLY A 10 1.25 14.74 -3.57
C GLY A 10 2.09 15.06 -4.81
N SER A 11 2.33 16.33 -5.14
CA SER A 11 3.17 16.75 -6.27
C SER A 11 4.18 17.84 -5.93
N MET A 12 4.18 18.34 -4.70
CA MET A 12 5.09 19.40 -4.27
C MET A 12 6.49 18.85 -4.04
N ALA A 13 7.47 19.34 -4.80
CA ALA A 13 8.87 19.02 -4.57
C ALA A 13 9.33 19.61 -3.22
N ARG A 14 10.10 18.83 -2.46
CA ARG A 14 10.67 19.24 -1.17
C ARG A 14 11.94 18.46 -0.86
N VAL A 15 12.76 19.04 0.00
CA VAL A 15 13.91 18.38 0.64
C VAL A 15 13.44 17.86 2.00
N ILE A 16 13.86 16.64 2.36
CA ILE A 16 13.68 16.09 3.71
C ILE A 16 15.05 16.07 4.37
N GLU A 17 15.31 17.09 5.19
CA GLU A 17 16.52 17.15 6.02
C GLU A 17 16.50 16.02 7.06
N ARG A 18 17.62 15.32 7.21
CA ARG A 18 17.79 14.25 8.20
C ARG A 18 19.11 14.44 8.92
N GLU A 19 19.09 14.34 10.25
CA GLU A 19 20.32 14.26 11.02
C GLU A 19 20.99 12.92 10.75
N GLU A 20 22.31 12.95 10.50
CA GLU A 20 23.11 11.73 10.39
C GLU A 20 23.13 11.04 11.75
N THR A 21 22.32 10.00 11.89
CA THR A 21 22.34 9.13 13.06
C THR A 21 23.25 7.94 12.77
N VAL A 22 24.08 7.56 13.75
CA VAL A 22 24.86 6.31 13.68
C VAL A 22 23.89 5.14 13.91
N ALA A 23 23.06 4.86 12.91
CA ALA A 23 22.20 3.70 12.91
C ALA A 23 23.05 2.46 12.59
N THR A 24 22.97 1.44 13.44
CA THR A 24 23.54 0.13 13.11
C THR A 24 22.83 -0.40 11.87
N SER A 25 23.52 -0.43 10.72
CA SER A 25 22.95 -0.99 9.50
C SER A 25 22.84 -2.50 9.67
N VAL A 26 21.62 -3.00 9.65
CA VAL A 26 21.34 -4.44 9.69
C VAL A 26 20.90 -4.84 8.29
N LYS A 27 21.58 -5.83 7.71
CA LYS A 27 21.09 -6.48 6.48
C LYS A 27 19.82 -7.26 6.84
N ALA A 28 18.67 -6.76 6.41
CA ALA A 28 17.39 -7.46 6.58
C ALA A 28 17.19 -8.49 5.46
N ALA A 29 16.64 -9.65 5.82
CA ALA A 29 16.15 -10.61 4.83
C ALA A 29 14.87 -10.08 4.17
N SER A 30 14.67 -10.43 2.90
CA SER A 30 13.43 -10.10 2.20
C SER A 30 12.27 -10.91 2.75
N GLU A 31 11.20 -10.22 3.15
CA GLU A 31 9.91 -10.82 3.52
C GLU A 31 8.99 -11.09 2.31
N LEU A 32 9.42 -10.78 1.08
CA LEU A 32 8.62 -10.99 -0.13
C LEU A 32 8.44 -12.48 -0.41
N ARG A 33 7.21 -12.91 -0.71
CA ARG A 33 6.86 -14.33 -0.91
C ARG A 33 6.33 -14.65 -2.30
N GLN A 34 6.11 -13.63 -3.12
CA GLN A 34 5.49 -13.77 -4.43
C GLN A 34 6.06 -12.76 -5.43
N TRP A 35 5.89 -13.07 -6.71
CA TRP A 35 6.19 -12.18 -7.83
C TRP A 35 5.23 -12.50 -8.99
N PRO A 36 4.73 -11.51 -9.76
CA PRO A 36 4.94 -10.07 -9.62
C PRO A 36 4.19 -9.46 -8.42
N VAL A 37 4.47 -8.20 -8.09
CA VAL A 37 3.84 -7.49 -6.96
C VAL A 37 2.86 -6.40 -7.39
N GLN A 38 2.92 -5.93 -8.64
CA GLN A 38 2.05 -4.88 -9.16
C GLN A 38 0.60 -5.38 -9.26
N LEU A 39 -0.36 -4.66 -8.67
CA LEU A 39 -1.78 -5.02 -8.71
C LEU A 39 -2.27 -5.16 -10.15
N HIS A 40 -1.74 -4.37 -11.08
CA HIS A 40 -2.03 -4.51 -12.51
C HIS A 40 -1.66 -5.89 -13.07
N LEU A 41 -0.56 -6.50 -12.60
CA LEU A 41 0.02 -7.72 -13.16
C LEU A 41 -0.43 -9.00 -12.44
N VAL A 42 -0.74 -8.94 -11.14
CA VAL A 42 -1.07 -10.15 -10.37
C VAL A 42 -2.36 -10.83 -10.86
N PRO A 43 -2.39 -12.15 -11.07
CA PRO A 43 -3.63 -12.87 -11.35
C PRO A 43 -4.56 -12.88 -10.13
N PRO A 44 -5.89 -12.71 -10.30
CA PRO A 44 -6.82 -12.72 -9.17
C PRO A 44 -6.85 -14.03 -8.36
N THR A 45 -6.57 -15.15 -9.03
CA THR A 45 -6.59 -16.51 -8.47
C THR A 45 -5.18 -17.05 -8.20
N ALA A 46 -4.18 -16.17 -8.09
CA ALA A 46 -2.83 -16.60 -7.81
C ALA A 46 -2.75 -17.32 -6.44
N PRO A 47 -2.02 -18.45 -6.35
CA PRO A 47 -2.10 -19.35 -5.18
C PRO A 47 -1.63 -18.71 -3.88
N TYR A 48 -0.80 -17.67 -3.93
CA TYR A 48 -0.33 -16.95 -2.75
C TYR A 48 -1.40 -16.04 -2.10
N PHE A 49 -2.57 -15.85 -2.73
CA PHE A 49 -3.69 -15.15 -2.10
C PHE A 49 -4.61 -16.09 -1.30
N GLN A 50 -4.48 -17.41 -1.47
CA GLN A 50 -5.27 -18.38 -0.73
C GLN A 50 -4.77 -18.49 0.72
N ASP A 51 -5.68 -18.43 1.69
CA ASP A 51 -5.39 -18.50 3.13
C ASP A 51 -4.38 -17.44 3.60
N ALA A 52 -4.42 -16.26 2.99
CA ALA A 52 -3.42 -15.21 3.16
C ALA A 52 -3.94 -13.97 3.91
N ASP A 53 -3.04 -13.31 4.63
CA ASP A 53 -3.15 -11.90 4.95
C ASP A 53 -2.63 -11.10 3.75
N ILE A 54 -3.35 -10.06 3.32
CA ILE A 54 -2.98 -9.26 2.14
C ILE A 54 -2.53 -7.86 2.59
N LEU A 55 -1.45 -7.37 1.99
CA LEU A 55 -1.04 -5.97 2.03
C LEU A 55 -1.31 -5.33 0.66
N ILE A 56 -2.23 -4.37 0.64
CA ILE A 56 -2.41 -3.45 -0.50
C ILE A 56 -1.61 -2.18 -0.19
N CYS A 57 -0.53 -1.93 -0.92
CA CYS A 57 0.44 -0.90 -0.57
C CYS A 57 0.58 0.16 -1.66
N ALA A 58 0.53 1.44 -1.28
CA ALA A 58 0.91 2.51 -2.19
C ALA A 58 2.41 2.51 -2.46
N ASP A 59 2.84 2.70 -3.71
CA ASP A 59 4.25 2.60 -4.13
C ASP A 59 5.22 3.38 -3.24
N CYS A 60 4.87 4.61 -2.87
CA CYS A 60 5.73 5.48 -2.07
C CYS A 60 5.94 5.01 -0.62
N VAL A 61 5.07 4.15 -0.08
CA VAL A 61 5.18 3.66 1.31
C VAL A 61 6.49 2.92 1.52
N ALA A 62 6.83 2.00 0.60
CA ALA A 62 8.04 1.19 0.70
C ALA A 62 9.34 2.02 0.67
N TYR A 63 9.29 3.19 0.04
CA TYR A 63 10.43 4.10 -0.08
C TYR A 63 10.47 5.16 1.02
N ALA A 64 9.32 5.50 1.62
CA ALA A 64 9.26 6.42 2.75
C ALA A 64 9.59 5.71 4.06
N MET A 65 9.02 4.53 4.29
CA MET A 65 9.19 3.73 5.51
C MET A 65 10.24 2.65 5.30
N GLY A 66 11.46 2.88 5.81
CA GLY A 66 12.60 1.98 5.63
C GLY A 66 12.39 0.55 6.17
N SER A 67 11.51 0.37 7.15
CA SER A 67 11.19 -0.92 7.78
C SER A 67 9.99 -1.65 7.14
N THR A 68 9.48 -1.20 5.98
CA THR A 68 8.27 -1.74 5.33
C THR A 68 8.22 -3.27 5.26
N HIS A 69 9.34 -3.93 4.94
CA HIS A 69 9.37 -5.39 4.87
C HIS A 69 9.04 -6.04 6.22
N GLN A 70 9.66 -5.54 7.31
CA GLN A 70 9.50 -6.11 8.64
C GLN A 70 8.18 -5.69 9.29
N ASP A 71 7.78 -4.44 9.12
CA ASP A 71 6.64 -3.86 9.84
C ASP A 71 5.30 -4.09 9.13
N LEU A 72 5.31 -4.17 7.79
CA LEU A 72 4.08 -4.26 6.99
C LEU A 72 3.99 -5.56 6.18
N LEU A 73 5.05 -5.97 5.50
CA LEU A 73 5.00 -7.09 4.54
C LEU A 73 5.09 -8.47 5.19
N LYS A 74 5.79 -8.58 6.32
CA LYS A 74 6.08 -9.87 6.97
C LYS A 74 4.81 -10.70 7.18
N GLY A 75 4.80 -11.88 6.56
CA GLY A 75 3.67 -12.81 6.66
C GLY A 75 2.55 -12.59 5.64
N LYS A 76 2.59 -11.53 4.83
CA LYS A 76 1.50 -11.12 3.94
C LYS A 76 1.83 -11.33 2.46
N ALA A 77 0.81 -11.55 1.66
CA ALA A 77 0.87 -11.40 0.21
C ALA A 77 0.71 -9.91 -0.15
N LEU A 78 1.51 -9.41 -1.08
CA LEU A 78 1.56 -7.99 -1.46
C LEU A 78 0.97 -7.75 -2.86
N ALA A 79 0.15 -6.71 -2.95
CA ALA A 79 -0.19 -6.05 -4.19
C ALA A 79 0.08 -4.54 -4.07
N ILE A 80 0.86 -3.97 -4.98
CA ILE A 80 1.17 -2.54 -5.02
C ILE A 80 0.36 -1.81 -6.08
N ALA A 81 -0.08 -0.59 -5.76
CA ALA A 81 -0.88 0.25 -6.64
C ALA A 81 -0.70 1.73 -6.32
N CYS A 82 -0.68 2.59 -7.33
CA CYS A 82 -0.62 4.03 -7.19
C CYS A 82 -1.77 4.70 -7.96
N PRO A 83 -2.84 5.17 -7.30
CA PRO A 83 -3.98 5.79 -7.99
C PRO A 83 -3.64 7.08 -8.75
N LYS A 84 -2.44 7.64 -8.54
CA LYS A 84 -1.96 8.80 -9.28
C LYS A 84 -1.30 8.41 -10.62
N LEU A 85 -0.74 7.20 -10.70
CA LEU A 85 0.09 6.76 -11.83
C LEU A 85 -0.59 5.68 -12.67
N ASP A 86 -1.40 4.83 -12.02
CA ASP A 86 -2.05 3.70 -12.65
C ASP A 86 -3.37 4.10 -13.33
N ASP A 87 -3.74 3.35 -14.38
CA ASP A 87 -5.15 3.25 -14.78
C ASP A 87 -5.88 2.33 -13.80
N THR A 88 -6.66 2.93 -12.91
CA THR A 88 -7.36 2.24 -11.83
C THR A 88 -8.76 1.77 -12.19
N THR A 89 -9.21 1.96 -13.44
CA THR A 89 -10.61 1.70 -13.85
C THR A 89 -11.07 0.29 -13.48
N ALA A 90 -10.17 -0.70 -13.55
CA ALA A 90 -10.48 -2.11 -13.26
C ALA A 90 -10.09 -2.57 -11.84
N TYR A 91 -9.54 -1.69 -10.98
CA TYR A 91 -8.88 -2.14 -9.75
C TYR A 91 -9.86 -2.61 -8.68
N VAL A 92 -11.00 -1.94 -8.53
CA VAL A 92 -12.07 -2.37 -7.61
C VAL A 92 -12.54 -3.78 -7.97
N ASP A 93 -12.83 -4.01 -9.24
CA ASP A 93 -13.32 -5.30 -9.74
C ASP A 93 -12.27 -6.40 -9.60
N LYS A 94 -11.01 -6.07 -9.88
CA LYS A 94 -9.89 -7.00 -9.74
C LYS A 94 -9.67 -7.39 -8.27
N MET A 95 -9.66 -6.42 -7.36
CA MET A 95 -9.53 -6.69 -5.92
C MET A 95 -10.74 -7.45 -5.39
N ALA A 96 -11.97 -7.11 -5.81
CA ALA A 96 -13.16 -7.85 -5.43
C ALA A 96 -13.11 -9.31 -5.90
N HIS A 97 -12.53 -9.57 -7.08
CA HIS A 97 -12.29 -10.93 -7.56
C HIS A 97 -11.22 -11.64 -6.73
N ILE A 98 -10.09 -10.98 -6.39
CA ILE A 98 -9.09 -11.53 -5.47
C ILE A 98 -9.75 -11.93 -4.14
N PHE A 99 -10.53 -11.04 -3.54
CA PHE A 99 -11.15 -11.27 -2.24
C PHE A 99 -12.23 -12.38 -2.32
N SER A 100 -13.06 -12.39 -3.35
CA SER A 100 -14.15 -13.37 -3.48
C SER A 100 -13.66 -14.77 -3.89
N ALA A 101 -12.60 -14.88 -4.70
CA ALA A 101 -12.06 -16.17 -5.15
C ALA A 101 -11.16 -16.89 -4.14
N ASN A 102 -10.67 -16.19 -3.10
CA ASN A 102 -9.68 -16.74 -2.16
C ASN A 102 -10.17 -16.65 -0.70
N ASN A 103 -9.67 -17.53 0.18
CA ASN A 103 -9.92 -17.39 1.62
C ASN A 103 -8.98 -16.35 2.25
N ILE A 104 -9.36 -15.06 2.24
CA ILE A 104 -8.54 -13.98 2.78
C ILE A 104 -8.76 -13.83 4.29
N LYS A 105 -7.67 -13.83 5.06
CA LYS A 105 -7.70 -13.72 6.53
C LYS A 105 -7.86 -12.28 6.99
N SER A 106 -7.11 -11.37 6.39
CA SER A 106 -7.19 -9.93 6.63
C SER A 106 -6.65 -9.14 5.44
N VAL A 107 -7.07 -7.88 5.32
CA VAL A 107 -6.49 -6.92 4.39
C VAL A 107 -5.92 -5.76 5.19
N THR A 108 -4.67 -5.41 4.92
CA THR A 108 -4.05 -4.17 5.36
C THR A 108 -3.89 -3.26 4.15
N VAL A 109 -4.37 -2.02 4.22
CA VAL A 109 -4.11 -0.99 3.22
C VAL A 109 -3.12 0.02 3.79
N ALA A 110 -1.95 0.16 3.13
CA ALA A 110 -0.92 1.11 3.53
C ALA A 110 -0.83 2.24 2.50
N ILE A 111 -1.09 3.47 2.93
CA ILE A 111 -1.13 4.67 2.08
C ILE A 111 -0.22 5.76 2.63
N MET A 112 0.21 6.67 1.76
CA MET A 112 0.85 7.91 2.21
C MET A 112 -0.19 8.92 2.71
N GLU A 113 0.20 9.83 3.61
CA GLU A 113 -0.66 10.92 4.13
C GLU A 113 -1.14 11.93 3.07
N VAL A 114 -0.62 11.85 1.85
CA VAL A 114 -0.98 12.74 0.75
C VAL A 114 -2.35 12.38 0.15
N PRO A 115 -3.11 13.38 -0.33
CA PRO A 115 -4.51 13.15 -0.73
C PRO A 115 -4.67 12.17 -1.89
N CYS A 116 -3.69 12.06 -2.79
CA CYS A 116 -3.76 11.13 -3.92
C CYS A 116 -3.86 9.66 -3.48
N CYS A 117 -3.27 9.27 -2.34
CA CYS A 117 -3.29 7.89 -1.90
C CYS A 117 -4.61 7.48 -1.22
N ARG A 118 -5.47 8.43 -0.83
CA ARG A 118 -6.79 8.14 -0.24
C ARG A 118 -7.69 7.35 -1.19
N GLY A 119 -7.53 7.54 -2.50
CA GLY A 119 -8.25 6.76 -3.50
C GLY A 119 -8.02 5.25 -3.39
N LEU A 120 -6.83 4.83 -2.93
CA LEU A 120 -6.53 3.41 -2.76
C LEU A 120 -7.31 2.78 -1.59
N ASP A 121 -7.40 3.45 -0.45
CA ASP A 121 -8.22 2.99 0.69
C ASP A 121 -9.71 2.88 0.31
N ILE A 122 -10.22 3.87 -0.44
CA ILE A 122 -11.61 3.85 -0.94
C ILE A 122 -11.82 2.64 -1.85
N MET A 123 -10.96 2.43 -2.86
CA MET A 123 -11.07 1.28 -3.77
C MET A 123 -10.99 -0.07 -3.05
N VAL A 124 -10.16 -0.19 -2.01
CA VAL A 124 -10.07 -1.42 -1.19
C VAL A 124 -11.39 -1.66 -0.44
N ARG A 125 -11.97 -0.63 0.17
CA ARG A 125 -13.26 -0.74 0.86
C ARG A 125 -14.39 -1.14 -0.09
N GLU A 126 -14.47 -0.50 -1.24
CA GLU A 126 -15.46 -0.84 -2.28
C GLU A 126 -15.27 -2.27 -2.80
N ALA A 127 -14.02 -2.70 -3.00
CA ALA A 127 -13.71 -4.06 -3.42
C ALA A 127 -14.09 -5.11 -2.37
N LEU A 128 -13.87 -4.81 -1.09
CA LEU A 128 -14.30 -5.65 0.03
C LEU A 128 -15.83 -5.78 0.08
N GLU A 129 -16.55 -4.67 -0.02
CA GLU A 129 -18.01 -4.67 -0.10
C GLU A 129 -18.51 -5.49 -1.30
N LYS A 130 -17.97 -5.21 -2.50
CA LYS A 130 -18.31 -5.91 -3.73
C LYS A 130 -17.96 -7.41 -3.70
N SER A 131 -16.96 -7.82 -2.92
CA SER A 131 -16.60 -9.23 -2.78
C SER A 131 -17.65 -10.07 -2.04
N GLY A 132 -18.55 -9.43 -1.29
CA GLY A 132 -19.56 -10.10 -0.47
C GLY A 132 -19.01 -10.84 0.75
N LYS A 133 -17.71 -10.72 1.06
CA LYS A 133 -17.07 -11.37 2.21
C LYS A 133 -16.83 -10.38 3.34
N GLN A 134 -16.95 -10.89 4.57
CA GLN A 134 -16.57 -10.16 5.78
C GLN A 134 -15.08 -10.41 6.06
N ILE A 135 -14.22 -9.51 5.57
CA ILE A 135 -12.77 -9.59 5.79
C ILE A 135 -12.34 -8.38 6.63
N PRO A 136 -11.61 -8.56 7.73
CA PRO A 136 -11.07 -7.46 8.52
C PRO A 136 -10.16 -6.55 7.68
N LEU A 137 -10.38 -5.24 7.77
CA LEU A 137 -9.56 -4.21 7.11
C LEU A 137 -8.83 -3.37 8.16
N ASP A 138 -7.50 -3.30 8.05
CA ASP A 138 -6.65 -2.34 8.76
C ASP A 138 -6.12 -1.28 7.79
N ALA A 139 -6.11 -0.02 8.20
CA ALA A 139 -5.65 1.10 7.39
C ALA A 139 -4.47 1.80 8.06
N ILE A 140 -3.36 1.90 7.35
CA ILE A 140 -2.11 2.47 7.83
C ILE A 140 -1.77 3.69 7.00
N ILE A 141 -1.59 4.83 7.65
CA ILE A 141 -1.16 6.07 7.02
C ILE A 141 0.32 6.28 7.33
N VAL A 142 1.11 6.50 6.29
CA VAL A 142 2.54 6.78 6.39
C VAL A 142 2.79 8.24 6.06
N GLY A 143 3.41 8.93 7.02
CA GLY A 143 3.88 10.28 6.87
C GLY A 143 4.94 10.36 5.78
N ILE A 144 5.06 11.53 5.18
CA ILE A 144 6.08 11.85 4.19
C ILE A 144 7.51 11.63 4.73
N ASN A 145 7.67 11.83 6.03
CA ASN A 145 8.92 11.60 6.76
C ASN A 145 9.20 10.11 7.00
N GLY A 146 8.28 9.22 6.66
CA GLY A 146 8.39 7.76 6.82
C GLY A 146 7.77 7.24 8.12
N GLU A 147 7.23 8.10 8.97
CA GLU A 147 6.63 7.71 10.24
C GLU A 147 5.20 7.18 10.06
N ARG A 148 4.83 6.17 10.83
CA ARG A 148 3.45 5.70 10.89
C ARG A 148 2.58 6.72 11.64
N ARG A 149 1.51 7.18 10.98
CA ARG A 149 0.45 8.03 11.52
C ARG A 149 -0.69 7.10 11.91
N ASN A 150 -0.78 6.75 13.20
CA ASN A 150 -1.95 6.02 13.73
C ASN A 150 -3.13 6.96 13.90
#